data_AF-A0A453GNQ1-F1
#
_entry.id   AF-A0A453GNQ1-F1
#
_cell.length_a   1.000
_cell.length_b   1.000
_cell.length_c   1.000
_cell.angle_alpha   90.00
_cell.angle_beta   90.00
_cell.angle_gamma   90.00
#
_symmetry.space_group_name_H-M   'P 1'
#
loop_
_entity.id
_entity.type
_entity.pdbx_description
1 polymer ?
#
loop_
_entity_poly.entity_id
_entity_poly.type
_entity_poly.pdbx_seq_one_letter_code
_entity_poly.pdbx_strand_id
1 'polypeptide(L)'
;VTEIFNFCQDDMLTEDLMILDTHGEVFIWIGQCVEPKEKQKAFEIGQKYIEHAMSIEDLSPYVPLYKVSEGNEPCFFKTYFSWDNTKSVIHGNSFQKKLSLLFGLRSEVIWVKLAALHGCIAELLLQNELHKANV
;
A
#
# COMPACT_ATOMS: atom_id res chain seq x y z
N VAL A 1 0.52 -16.94 8.16
CA VAL A 1 1.37 -16.49 7.03
C VAL A 1 0.76 -17.10 5.78
N THR A 2 0.53 -16.29 4.76
CA THR A 2 -0.01 -16.74 3.47
C THR A 2 1.06 -16.51 2.42
N GLU A 3 1.40 -17.54 1.65
CA GLU A 3 2.38 -17.44 0.58
C GLU A 3 1.72 -16.91 -0.70
N ILE A 4 2.42 -16.06 -1.44
CA ILE A 4 1.96 -15.47 -2.69
C ILE A 4 2.92 -15.89 -3.80
N PHE A 5 2.41 -16.65 -4.77
CA PHE A 5 3.17 -17.10 -5.93
C PHE A 5 3.00 -16.13 -7.09
N ASN A 6 4.04 -15.96 -7.93
CA ASN A 6 4.05 -15.02 -9.05
C ASN A 6 3.67 -13.60 -8.64
N PHE A 7 4.18 -13.17 -7.49
CA PHE A 7 3.84 -11.89 -6.88
C PHE A 7 4.22 -10.70 -7.77
N CYS A 8 3.51 -9.59 -7.57
CA CYS A 8 3.79 -8.31 -8.19
C CYS A 8 3.61 -7.17 -7.18
N GLN A 9 3.84 -5.92 -7.61
CA GLN A 9 3.68 -4.76 -6.74
C GLN A 9 2.23 -4.60 -6.21
N ASP A 10 1.22 -5.08 -6.95
CA ASP A 10 -0.18 -4.93 -6.55
C ASP A 10 -0.59 -5.87 -5.40
N ASP A 11 0.23 -6.89 -5.11
CA ASP A 11 0.05 -7.77 -3.96
C ASP A 11 0.57 -7.12 -2.66
N MET A 12 1.25 -5.97 -2.77
CA MET A 12 1.81 -5.25 -1.64
C MET A 12 0.77 -4.39 -0.92
N LEU A 13 0.01 -5.01 0.00
CA LEU A 13 -1.09 -4.35 0.69
C LEU A 13 -0.61 -3.45 1.84
N THR A 14 -1.07 -2.19 1.88
CA THR A 14 -0.64 -1.19 2.90
C THR A 14 -1.05 -1.56 4.33
N GLU A 15 -2.02 -2.44 4.48
CA GLU A 15 -2.49 -2.94 5.78
C GLU A 15 -1.62 -4.07 6.33
N ASP A 16 -0.68 -4.60 5.54
CA ASP A 16 0.03 -5.82 5.85
C ASP A 16 1.54 -5.64 6.11
N LEU A 17 2.08 -6.60 6.86
CA LEU A 17 3.51 -6.88 6.96
C LEU A 17 3.83 -8.04 6.02
N MET A 18 4.80 -7.88 5.13
CA MET A 18 5.17 -8.91 4.17
C MET A 18 6.65 -9.24 4.25
N ILE A 19 6.96 -10.51 3.98
CA ILE A 19 8.33 -10.99 3.88
C ILE A 19 8.61 -11.27 2.41
N LEU A 20 9.73 -10.72 1.91
CA LEU A 20 10.31 -11.10 0.63
C LEU A 20 11.61 -11.86 0.94
N ASP A 21 11.62 -13.15 0.63
CA ASP A 21 12.82 -13.98 0.67
C ASP A 21 13.37 -14.15 -0.75
N THR A 22 14.67 -13.88 -0.91
CA THR A 22 15.41 -13.99 -2.16
C THR A 22 16.51 -15.06 -2.09
N HIS A 23 16.53 -15.84 -1.00
CA HIS A 23 17.61 -16.71 -0.52
C HIS A 23 18.94 -16.01 -0.18
N GLY A 24 19.29 -14.92 -0.87
CA GLY A 24 20.49 -14.13 -0.58
C GLY A 24 20.26 -13.02 0.45
N GLU A 25 19.03 -12.50 0.53
CA GLU A 25 18.61 -11.42 1.41
C GLU A 25 17.13 -11.61 1.78
N VAL A 26 16.75 -11.21 2.99
CA VAL A 26 15.36 -11.22 3.45
C VAL A 26 14.92 -9.79 3.76
N PHE A 27 13.74 -9.41 3.27
CA PHE A 27 13.14 -8.10 3.54
C PHE A 27 11.85 -8.27 4.32
N ILE A 28 11.67 -7.50 5.39
CA ILE A 28 10.36 -7.25 5.99
C ILE A 28 9.86 -5.90 5.47
N TRP A 29 8.86 -5.94 4.59
CA TRP A 29 8.17 -4.76 4.10
C TRP A 29 6.99 -4.41 5.00
N ILE A 30 6.82 -3.13 5.30
CA ILE A 30 5.86 -2.61 6.27
C ILE A 30 4.94 -1.61 5.58
N GLY A 31 3.67 -1.98 5.46
CA GLY A 31 2.63 -1.10 4.94
C GLY A 31 2.36 0.12 5.83
N GLN A 32 1.94 1.23 5.23
CA GLN A 32 1.67 2.49 5.93
C GLN A 32 0.46 2.37 6.86
N CYS A 33 -0.54 1.56 6.50
CA CYS A 33 -1.77 1.35 7.25
C CYS A 33 -1.69 0.19 8.27
N VAL A 34 -0.55 -0.48 8.42
CA VAL A 34 -0.33 -1.46 9.50
C VAL A 34 -0.46 -0.79 10.87
N GLU A 35 -1.08 -1.50 11.82
CA GLU A 35 -1.24 -1.01 13.20
C GLU A 35 0.13 -0.75 13.87
N PRO A 36 0.31 0.35 14.63
CA PRO A 36 1.61 0.71 15.21
C PRO A 36 2.22 -0.39 16.09
N LYS A 37 1.38 -1.13 16.82
CA LYS A 37 1.81 -2.26 17.66
C LYS A 37 2.37 -3.42 16.85
N GLU A 38 1.88 -3.63 15.64
CA GLU A 38 2.37 -4.68 14.74
C GLU A 38 3.64 -4.24 14.02
N LYS A 39 3.75 -2.97 13.62
CA LYS A 39 5.00 -2.40 13.07
C LYS A 39 6.19 -2.57 14.01
N GLN A 40 5.97 -2.52 15.33
CA GLN A 40 7.03 -2.77 16.33
C GLN A 40 7.54 -4.21 16.32
N LYS A 41 6.69 -5.17 15.93
CA LYS A 41 7.03 -6.60 15.86
C LYS A 41 7.62 -7.01 14.51
N ALA A 42 7.63 -6.13 13.51
CA ALA A 42 8.05 -6.46 12.14
C ALA A 42 9.45 -7.11 12.09
N PHE A 43 10.42 -6.59 12.84
CA PHE A 43 11.77 -7.15 12.84
C PHE A 43 11.83 -8.53 13.52
N GLU A 44 11.12 -8.71 14.63
CA GLU A 44 10.99 -10.01 15.32
C GLU A 44 10.33 -11.06 14.41
N ILE A 45 9.31 -10.67 13.65
CA ILE A 45 8.65 -11.53 12.66
C ILE A 45 9.64 -11.97 11.59
N GLY A 46 10.45 -11.06 11.05
CA GLY A 46 11.49 -11.39 10.06
C GLY A 46 12.57 -12.33 10.62
N GLN A 47 13.00 -12.14 11.86
CA GLN A 47 13.97 -13.03 12.52
C GLN A 47 13.40 -14.44 12.69
N LYS A 48 12.16 -14.57 13.18
CA LYS A 48 11.49 -15.87 13.32
C LYS A 48 11.30 -16.60 11.98
N TYR A 49 11.05 -15.84 10.91
CA TYR A 49 10.99 -16.42 9.58
C TYR A 49 12.35 -17.01 9.16
N ILE A 50 13.45 -16.28 9.35
CA ILE A 50 14.80 -16.77 9.03
C ILE A 50 15.11 -18.03 9.85
N GLU A 51 14.85 -18.03 11.16
CA GLU A 51 15.05 -19.21 12.01
C GLU A 51 14.30 -20.45 11.49
N HIS A 52 13.07 -20.25 11.00
CA HIS A 52 12.25 -21.31 10.43
C HIS A 52 12.77 -21.77 9.05
N ALA A 53 13.11 -20.82 8.16
CA ALA A 53 13.62 -21.09 6.82
C ALA A 53 14.99 -21.79 6.86
N MET A 54 15.85 -21.45 7.82
CA MET A 54 17.10 -22.17 8.10
C MET A 54 16.85 -23.66 8.40
N SER A 55 15.74 -23.99 9.08
CA SER A 55 15.45 -25.36 9.49
C SER A 55 14.89 -26.24 8.36
N ILE A 56 14.27 -25.65 7.33
CA ILE A 56 13.46 -26.38 6.35
C ILE A 56 13.96 -26.20 4.93
N GLU A 57 14.54 -25.03 4.62
CA GLU A 57 14.84 -24.58 3.25
C GLU A 57 16.33 -24.27 3.04
N ASP A 58 17.19 -24.67 3.99
CA ASP A 58 18.66 -24.49 3.95
C ASP A 58 19.09 -23.02 3.74
N LEU A 59 18.28 -22.08 4.25
CA LEU A 59 18.60 -20.66 4.22
C LEU A 59 19.85 -20.39 5.08
N SER A 60 20.75 -19.54 4.60
CA SER A 60 21.99 -19.21 5.31
C SER A 60 21.70 -18.55 6.67
N PRO A 61 22.41 -18.95 7.75
CA PRO A 61 22.32 -18.28 9.06
C PRO A 61 22.83 -16.83 9.04
N TYR A 62 23.55 -16.44 8.00
CA TYR A 62 24.12 -15.10 7.83
C TYR A 62 23.34 -14.24 6.84
N VAL A 63 22.15 -14.70 6.42
CA VAL A 63 21.30 -13.94 5.50
C VAL A 63 20.94 -12.58 6.13
N PRO A 64 21.18 -11.45 5.44
CA PRO A 64 20.83 -10.13 5.97
C PRO A 64 19.31 -9.95 5.99
N LEU A 65 18.80 -9.39 7.10
CA LEU A 65 17.41 -8.97 7.26
C LEU A 65 17.29 -7.45 7.17
N TYR A 66 16.55 -6.96 6.19
CA TYR A 66 16.30 -5.55 5.99
C TYR A 66 14.86 -5.16 6.32
N LYS A 67 14.70 -4.01 6.97
CA LYS A 67 13.40 -3.38 7.18
C LYS A 67 13.11 -2.39 6.07
N VAL A 68 11.99 -2.56 5.37
CA VAL A 68 11.55 -1.67 4.30
C VAL A 68 10.19 -1.08 4.67
N SER A 69 10.02 0.23 4.53
CA SER A 69 8.74 0.90 4.83
C SER A 69 8.11 1.37 3.54
N GLU A 70 6.79 1.21 3.42
CA GLU A 70 6.04 1.60 2.23
C GLU A 70 6.23 3.09 1.88
N GLY A 71 6.48 3.35 0.61
CA GLY A 71 6.79 4.67 0.06
C GLY A 71 8.25 5.09 0.24
N ASN A 72 9.05 4.33 0.99
CA ASN A 72 10.48 4.52 1.19
C ASN A 72 11.29 3.28 0.77
N GLU A 73 10.83 2.58 -0.28
CA GLU A 73 11.51 1.38 -0.76
C GLU A 73 12.85 1.72 -1.43
N PRO A 74 13.96 1.12 -1.00
CA PRO A 74 15.25 1.27 -1.66
C PRO A 74 15.23 0.80 -3.12
N CYS A 75 16.11 1.35 -3.96
CA CYS A 75 16.18 0.97 -5.38
C CYS A 75 16.39 -0.54 -5.59
N PHE A 76 17.25 -1.17 -4.80
CA PHE A 76 17.51 -2.62 -4.89
C PHE A 76 16.31 -3.48 -4.47
N PHE A 77 15.42 -2.98 -3.61
CA PHE A 77 14.20 -3.72 -3.26
C PHE A 77 13.24 -3.74 -4.45
N LYS A 78 13.11 -2.60 -5.13
CA LYS A 78 12.21 -2.44 -6.28
C LYS A 78 12.57 -3.34 -7.46
N THR A 79 13.83 -3.80 -7.58
CA THR A 79 14.26 -4.66 -8.70
C THR A 79 13.66 -6.06 -8.66
N TYR A 80 13.14 -6.50 -7.51
CA TYR A 80 12.45 -7.79 -7.38
C TYR A 80 11.01 -7.75 -7.93
N PHE A 81 10.51 -6.59 -8.35
CA PHE A 81 9.15 -6.40 -8.85
C PHE A 81 9.18 -5.69 -10.22
N SER A 82 8.10 -5.84 -11.00
CA SER A 82 7.80 -4.91 -12.10
C SER A 82 7.27 -3.59 -11.54
N TRP A 83 8.17 -2.78 -10.98
CA TRP A 83 7.81 -1.62 -10.17
C TRP A 83 7.28 -0.43 -10.97
N ASP A 84 6.14 0.11 -10.56
CA ASP A 84 5.53 1.36 -11.03
C ASP A 84 5.57 2.41 -9.92
N ASN A 85 6.35 3.48 -10.14
CA ASN A 85 6.50 4.57 -9.17
C ASN A 85 5.21 5.38 -8.97
N THR A 86 4.27 5.37 -9.91
CA THR A 86 3.02 6.14 -9.78
C THR A 86 2.13 5.57 -8.68
N LYS A 87 2.18 4.26 -8.44
CA LYS A 87 1.40 3.57 -7.40
C LYS A 87 1.88 3.89 -5.98
N SER A 88 3.18 4.16 -5.81
CA SER A 88 3.79 4.45 -4.51
C SER A 88 3.42 5.83 -3.95
N VAL A 89 2.92 6.76 -4.79
CA VAL A 89 2.57 8.14 -4.39
C VAL A 89 1.12 8.24 -3.90
N ILE A 90 0.28 7.25 -4.19
CA ILE A 90 -1.14 7.26 -3.84
C ILE A 90 -1.29 6.95 -2.36
N HIS A 91 -2.00 7.82 -1.65
CA HIS A 91 -2.29 7.69 -0.22
C HIS A 91 -3.63 6.97 -0.01
N GLY A 92 -3.78 6.34 1.17
CA GLY A 92 -4.98 5.63 1.56
C GLY A 92 -4.76 4.12 1.69
N ASN A 93 -5.84 3.42 2.01
CA ASN A 93 -5.88 1.96 2.13
C ASN A 93 -5.77 1.29 0.74
N SER A 94 -5.46 0.00 0.67
CA SER A 94 -5.20 -0.72 -0.60
C SER A 94 -6.37 -0.59 -1.58
N PHE A 95 -7.60 -0.63 -1.06
CA PHE A 95 -8.81 -0.44 -1.86
C PHE A 95 -8.90 0.96 -2.47
N GLN A 96 -8.65 2.01 -1.67
CA GLN A 96 -8.62 3.40 -2.12
C GLN A 96 -7.55 3.63 -3.18
N LYS A 97 -6.35 3.05 -3.01
CA LYS A 97 -5.27 3.13 -4.00
C LYS A 97 -5.67 2.50 -5.32
N LYS A 98 -6.25 1.29 -5.27
CA LYS A 98 -6.73 0.57 -6.46
C LYS A 98 -7.85 1.33 -7.18
N LEU A 99 -8.79 1.91 -6.43
CA LEU A 99 -9.83 2.78 -6.99
C LEU A 99 -9.24 4.03 -7.67
N SER A 100 -8.27 4.69 -7.03
CA SER A 100 -7.62 5.88 -7.60
C SER A 100 -6.87 5.58 -8.90
N LEU A 101 -6.29 4.38 -9.04
CA LEU A 101 -5.63 3.96 -10.28
C LEU A 101 -6.66 3.66 -11.39
N LEU A 102 -7.75 2.96 -11.06
CA LEU A 102 -8.79 2.57 -12.02
C LEU A 102 -9.59 3.77 -12.55
N PHE A 103 -9.93 4.72 -11.68
CA PHE A 103 -10.75 5.88 -12.03
C PHE A 103 -9.93 7.16 -12.27
N GLY A 104 -8.60 7.07 -12.13
CA GLY A 104 -7.63 8.14 -12.35
C GLY A 104 -7.57 9.17 -11.23
N LEU A 105 -6.41 9.83 -11.08
CA LEU A 105 -6.16 11.02 -10.24
C LEU A 105 -6.98 12.26 -10.65
N ARG A 106 -8.15 12.10 -11.28
CA ARG A 106 -9.10 13.19 -11.42
C ARG A 106 -9.90 13.28 -10.13
N SER A 107 -9.44 14.17 -9.25
CA SER A 107 -10.18 14.67 -8.07
C SER A 107 -11.62 15.14 -8.36
N GLU A 108 -12.04 15.19 -9.62
CA GLU A 108 -13.41 15.51 -10.05
C GLU A 108 -14.39 14.33 -9.90
N VAL A 109 -13.96 13.07 -9.91
CA VAL A 109 -14.90 11.93 -10.11
C VAL A 109 -15.61 11.48 -8.82
N ILE A 110 -15.04 11.77 -7.65
CA ILE A 110 -15.66 11.41 -6.36
C ILE A 110 -16.91 12.27 -6.09
N TRP A 111 -16.87 13.55 -6.47
CA TRP A 111 -18.04 14.43 -6.40
C TRP A 111 -19.13 14.04 -7.42
N VAL A 112 -18.74 13.65 -8.64
CA VAL A 112 -19.69 13.29 -9.70
C VAL A 112 -20.51 12.05 -9.33
N LYS A 113 -19.89 11.04 -8.67
CA LYS A 113 -20.61 9.82 -8.27
C LYS A 113 -21.49 10.03 -7.03
N LEU A 114 -21.08 10.89 -6.09
CA LEU A 114 -21.93 11.27 -4.96
C LEU A 114 -23.13 12.14 -5.41
N ALA A 115 -22.91 13.04 -6.37
CA ALA A 115 -23.97 13.86 -6.95
C ALA A 115 -24.98 13.02 -7.75
N ALA A 116 -24.54 11.98 -8.47
CA ALA A 116 -25.42 11.11 -9.23
C ALA A 116 -26.27 10.16 -8.37
N LEU A 117 -25.86 9.87 -7.12
CA LEU A 117 -26.64 9.04 -6.20
C LEU A 117 -27.72 9.82 -5.42
N HIS A 118 -27.67 11.15 -5.43
CA HIS A 118 -28.64 12.02 -4.74
C HIS A 118 -29.55 12.76 -5.73
N GLY A 119 -30.11 12.02 -6.68
CA GLY A 119 -31.08 12.49 -7.68
C GLY A 119 -32.44 12.93 -7.11
N CYS A 120 -32.46 13.74 -6.04
CA CYS A 120 -33.67 14.42 -5.56
C CYS A 120 -33.43 15.71 -4.73
N ILE A 121 -32.20 16.19 -4.45
CA ILE A 121 -32.01 17.41 -3.63
C ILE A 121 -30.86 18.30 -4.13
N ALA A 122 -30.80 18.60 -5.42
CA ALA A 122 -29.79 19.51 -5.98
C ALA A 122 -30.37 20.79 -6.60
N GLU A 123 -31.58 21.22 -6.18
CA GLU A 123 -32.20 22.46 -6.68
C GLU A 123 -32.13 23.63 -5.68
N LEU A 124 -31.43 23.49 -4.53
CA LEU A 124 -31.40 24.51 -3.47
C LEU A 124 -30.03 25.13 -3.15
N LEU A 125 -28.94 24.73 -3.80
CA LEU A 125 -27.60 25.26 -3.48
C LEU A 125 -26.99 26.17 -4.56
N LEU A 126 -27.66 26.39 -5.69
CA LEU A 126 -27.17 27.34 -6.71
C LEU A 126 -27.62 28.80 -6.49
N GLN A 127 -28.61 29.04 -5.62
CA GLN A 127 -29.13 30.39 -5.35
C GLN A 127 -28.40 31.15 -4.22
N ASN A 128 -27.59 30.47 -3.40
CA ASN A 128 -26.94 31.12 -2.24
C ASN A 128 -25.55 31.69 -2.56
N GLU A 129 -24.87 31.18 -3.59
CA GLU A 129 -23.53 31.67 -3.98
C GLU A 129 -23.58 32.88 -4.93
N LEU A 130 -24.70 33.10 -5.63
CA LEU A 130 -24.88 34.30 -6.48
C LEU A 130 -25.16 35.59 -5.68
N HIS A 131 -25.61 35.48 -4.42
CA HIS A 131 -25.88 36.66 -3.58
C HIS A 131 -24.64 37.16 -2.81
N LYS A 132 -23.62 36.31 -2.64
CA LYS A 132 -22.35 36.69 -1.98
C LYS A 132 -21.33 37.29 -2.95
N ALA A 133 -21.52 37.14 -4.25
CA ALA A 133 -20.64 37.68 -5.27
C ALA A 133 -21.02 39.11 -5.73
N ASN A 134 -22.07 39.72 -5.17
CA ASN A 134 -22.57 41.03 -5.58
C ASN A 134 -22.83 42.00 -4.42
N VAL A 135 -22.10 41.84 -3.30
CA VAL A 135 -21.96 42.82 -2.22
C VAL A 135 -20.47 43.13 -2.05
#